data_AF-A0A7J2YT74-F1
#
_entry.id   AF-A0A7J2YT74-F1
#
_cell.length_a   1.000
_cell.length_b   1.000
_cell.length_c   1.000
_cell.angle_alpha   90.00
_cell.angle_beta   90.00
_cell.angle_gamma   90.00
#
_symmetry.space_group_name_H-M   'P 1'
#
loop_
_entity.id
_entity.type
_entity.pdbx_description
1 polymer ?
#
loop_
_entity_poly.entity_id
_entity_poly.type
_entity_poly.pdbx_seq_one_letter_code
_entity_poly.pdbx_strand_id
1 'polypeptide(L)' 'MVEAVFTDEDKKNLKVIAEELPKLRIAVEELKETLEILSDEKLMKSIQASQKDVEENRVLSYKELLQELSIDEKEL' A
#
# COMPACT_ATOMS: atom_id res chain seq x y z
N MET A 1 30.48 33.26 -9.50
CA MET A 1 29.52 32.55 -8.63
C MET A 1 29.99 32.74 -7.21
N VAL A 2 29.08 33.10 -6.29
CA VAL A 2 29.40 33.20 -4.86
C VAL A 2 29.30 31.79 -4.27
N GLU A 3 30.36 31.31 -3.63
CA GLU A 3 30.30 30.05 -2.86
C GLU A 3 29.39 30.25 -1.65
N ALA A 4 28.38 29.39 -1.52
CA ALA A 4 27.57 29.35 -0.31
C ALA A 4 28.44 28.80 0.83
N VAL A 5 28.79 29.65 1.79
CA VAL A 5 29.50 29.23 3.00
C VAL A 5 28.46 28.79 4.02
N PHE A 6 28.20 27.49 4.08
CA PHE A 6 27.34 26.90 5.10
C PHE A 6 28.01 26.89 6.46
N THR A 7 27.30 27.36 7.47
CA THR A 7 27.69 27.20 8.88
C THR A 7 27.58 25.74 9.30
N ASP A 8 28.17 25.37 10.44
CA ASP A 8 28.05 24.00 10.95
C ASP A 8 26.61 23.64 11.37
N GLU A 9 25.82 24.64 11.78
CA GLU A 9 24.39 24.48 12.03
C GLU A 9 23.62 24.19 10.74
N ASP A 10 23.92 24.89 9.65
CA ASP A 10 23.32 24.62 8.33
C ASP A 10 23.61 23.19 7.88
N LYS A 11 24.87 22.73 8.03
CA LYS A 11 25.26 21.35 7.67
C LYS A 11 24.50 20.32 8.51
N LYS A 12 24.31 20.56 9.81
CA LYS A 12 23.54 19.68 10.69
C LYS A 12 22.08 19.60 10.25
N ASN A 13 21.46 20.75 9.96
CA ASN A 13 20.07 20.80 9.50
C ASN A 13 19.89 20.12 8.14
N LEU A 14 20.81 20.35 7.20
CA LEU A 14 20.79 19.68 5.89
C LEU A 14 20.94 18.16 6.01
N LYS A 15 21.76 17.67 6.95
CA LYS A 15 21.88 16.24 7.21
C LYS A 15 20.56 15.65 7.69
N VAL A 16 19.88 16.30 8.63
CA VAL A 16 18.55 15.87 9.10
C VAL A 16 17.55 15.86 7.95
N ILE A 17 17.51 16.91 7.13
CA ILE A 17 16.61 16.98 5.97
C ILE A 17 16.91 15.83 4.99
N ALA A 18 18.18 15.56 4.69
CA ALA A 18 18.57 14.48 3.79
C ALA A 18 18.18 13.09 4.32
N GLU A 19 18.17 12.91 5.64
CA GLU A 19 17.78 11.65 6.30
C GLU A 19 16.25 11.48 6.38
N GLU A 20 15.51 12.56 6.65
CA GLU A 20 14.06 12.49 6.90
C GLU A 20 13.20 12.65 5.64
N LEU A 21 13.65 13.42 4.64
CA LEU A 21 12.87 13.69 3.43
C LEU A 21 12.52 12.42 2.63
N PRO A 22 13.43 11.43 2.47
CA PRO A 22 13.07 10.16 1.82
C PRO A 22 11.99 9.38 2.58
N LYS A 23 12.03 9.39 3.92
CA LYS A 23 11.03 8.72 4.76
C LYS A 23 9.66 9.38 4.61
N LEU A 24 9.64 10.71 4.61
CA LEU A 24 8.42 11.48 4.38
C LEU A 24 7.84 11.18 3.00
N ARG A 25 8.68 11.10 1.96
CA ARG A 25 8.22 10.73 0.62
C ARG A 25 7.54 9.37 0.60
N ILE A 26 8.15 8.35 1.22
CA ILE A 26 7.56 7.00 1.28
C ILE A 26 6.19 7.04 1.96
N ALA A 27 6.08 7.69 3.12
CA ALA A 27 4.82 7.81 3.84
C ALA A 27 3.72 8.52 3.03
N VAL A 28 4.09 9.54 2.24
CA VAL A 28 3.15 10.25 1.36
C VAL A 28 2.68 9.36 0.20
N GLU A 29 3.57 8.57 -0.40
CA GLU A 29 3.19 7.63 -1.47
C GLU A 29 2.26 6.53 -0.94
N GLU A 30 2.58 5.93 0.21
CA GLU A 30 1.72 4.93 0.86
C GLU A 30 0.34 5.49 1.22
N LEU A 31 0.29 6.74 1.71
CA LEU A 31 -0.97 7.43 1.97
C LEU A 31 -1.76 7.66 0.69
N LYS A 32 -1.10 8.05 -0.41
CA LYS A 32 -1.74 8.27 -1.70
C LYS A 32 -2.37 6.98 -2.22
N GLU A 33 -1.63 5.87 -2.20
CA GLU A 33 -2.14 4.55 -2.60
C GLU A 33 -3.35 4.11 -1.76
N THR A 34 -3.29 4.35 -0.45
CA THR A 34 -4.42 4.08 0.45
C THR A 34 -5.65 4.90 0.07
N LEU A 35 -5.46 6.20 -0.21
CA LEU A 35 -6.56 7.09 -0.62
C LEU A 35 -7.13 6.70 -1.99
N GLU A 36 -6.30 6.24 -2.92
CA GLU A 36 -6.76 5.72 -4.21
C GLU A 36 -7.73 4.54 -4.02
N ILE A 37 -7.35 3.56 -3.18
CA ILE A 37 -8.23 2.42 -2.84
C ILE A 37 -9.53 2.90 -2.16
N LEU A 38 -9.42 3.78 -1.17
CA LEU A 38 -10.59 4.29 -0.42
C LEU A 38 -11.54 5.12 -1.30
N SER A 39 -11.03 5.75 -2.35
CA SER A 39 -11.83 6.53 -3.29
C SER A 39 -12.60 5.68 -4.30
N ASP A 40 -12.19 4.43 -4.51
CA ASP A 40 -12.92 3.50 -5.38
C ASP A 40 -14.13 2.91 -4.64
N GLU A 41 -15.29 3.54 -4.82
CA GLU A 41 -16.55 3.08 -4.21
C GLU A 41 -16.91 1.63 -4.56
N LYS A 42 -16.59 1.17 -5.78
CA LYS A 42 -16.93 -0.18 -6.22
C LYS A 42 -16.06 -1.19 -5.50
N LEU A 43 -14.76 -0.92 -5.43
CA LEU A 43 -13.81 -1.73 -4.68
C LEU A 43 -14.20 -1.76 -3.19
N MET A 44 -14.51 -0.62 -2.59
CA MET A 44 -14.92 -0.54 -1.19
C MET A 44 -16.20 -1.34 -0.90
N LYS A 45 -17.21 -1.27 -1.78
CA LYS A 45 -18.41 -2.12 -1.67
C LYS A 45 -18.07 -3.61 -1.79
N SER A 46 -17.16 -3.98 -2.69
CA SER A 46 -16.69 -5.36 -2.82
C SER A 46 -15.97 -5.84 -1.56
N ILE A 47 -15.09 -5.02 -0.99
CA ILE A 47 -14.37 -5.32 0.26
C ILE A 47 -15.37 -5.54 1.40
N GLN A 48 -16.36 -4.67 1.55
CA GLN A 48 -17.40 -4.81 2.59
C GLN A 48 -18.23 -6.10 2.42
N ALA A 49 -18.58 -6.46 1.18
CA ALA A 49 -19.27 -7.71 0.90
C ALA A 49 -18.41 -8.92 1.27
N SER A 50 -17.13 -8.92 0.87
CA SER A 50 -16.18 -9.98 1.20
C SER A 50 -15.91 -10.08 2.71
N GLN A 51 -15.86 -8.96 3.44
CA GLN A 51 -15.75 -8.97 4.90
C GLN A 51 -16.93 -9.71 5.54
N LYS A 52 -18.15 -9.41 5.09
CA LYS A 52 -19.35 -10.12 5.54
C LYS A 52 -19.31 -11.60 5.20
N ASP A 53 -18.81 -11.97 4.02
CA ASP A 53 -18.62 -13.37 3.63
C ASP A 53 -17.68 -14.10 4.60
N VAL A 54 -16.58 -13.47 5.00
CA VAL A 54 -15.64 -14.05 5.98
C VAL A 54 -16.28 -14.19 7.36
N GLU A 55 -16.98 -13.15 7.85
CA GLU A 55 -17.68 -13.17 9.14
C GLU A 55 -18.76 -14.25 9.21
N GLU A 56 -19.49 -14.46 8.12
CA GLU A 56 -20.54 -15.48 8.00
C GLU A 56 -20.01 -16.85 7.56
N ASN A 57 -18.69 -17.01 7.45
CA ASN A 57 -18.01 -18.23 6.98
C ASN A 57 -18.47 -18.72 5.59
N ARG A 58 -18.85 -17.79 4.70
CA ARG A 58 -19.14 -18.01 3.28
C ARG A 58 -17.86 -17.94 2.45
N VAL A 59 -16.90 -18.78 2.78
CA VAL A 59 -15.58 -18.83 2.13
C VAL A 59 -15.41 -20.14 1.36
N LEU A 60 -14.58 -20.11 0.32
CA LEU A 60 -14.16 -21.32 -0.40
C LEU A 60 -12.79 -21.76 0.10
N SER A 61 -12.62 -23.06 0.30
CA SER A 61 -11.29 -23.66 0.40
C SER A 61 -10.58 -23.61 -0.95
N TYR A 62 -9.26 -23.82 -0.92
CA TYR A 62 -8.46 -23.87 -2.15
C TYR A 62 -8.99 -24.87 -3.17
N LYS A 63 -9.40 -26.07 -2.74
CA LYS A 63 -9.94 -27.11 -3.64
C LYS A 63 -11.28 -26.72 -4.23
N GLU A 64 -12.17 -26.12 -3.44
CA GLU A 64 -13.47 -25.64 -3.91
C GLU A 64 -13.29 -24.50 -4.92
N LEU A 65 -12.32 -23.60 -4.68
CA LEU A 65 -11.97 -22.53 -5.62
C LEU A 65 -11.46 -23.07 -6.96
N LEU A 66 -10.56 -24.07 -6.96
CA LEU A 66 -10.08 -24.69 -8.20
C LEU A 66 -11.21 -25.35 -8.98
N GLN A 67 -12.13 -26.03 -8.29
CA GLN A 67 -13.32 -26.62 -8.91
C GLN A 67 -14.23 -25.56 -9.55
N GLU A 68 -14.51 -24.47 -8.83
CA GLU A 68 -15.33 -23.36 -9.32
C GLU A 68 -14.70 -22.71 -10.57
N LEU A 69 -13.37 -22.54 -10.57
CA LEU A 69 -12.63 -21.97 -11.69
C LEU A 69 -12.36 -22.97 -12.82
N SER A 70 -12.74 -24.23 -12.66
CA SER A 70 -12.45 -25.32 -13.61
C SER A 70 -10.96 -25.47 -13.93
N ILE A 71 -10.10 -25.27 -12.92
CA ILE A 71 -8.64 -25.43 -13.03
C ILE A 71 -8.25 -26.80 -12.47
N ASP A 72 -7.49 -27.59 -13.25
CA ASP A 72 -6.87 -28.81 -12.72
C ASP A 72 -5.66 -28.43 -11.87
N GLU A 73 -5.60 -28.94 -10.64
CA GLU A 73 -4.48 -28.74 -9.72
C GLU A 73 -3.13 -29.15 -10.32
N LYS A 74 -3.12 -30.05 -11.31
CA LYS A 74 -1.91 -30.49 -12.03
C LYS A 74 -1.40 -29.52 -13.10
N GLU A 75 -2.20 -28.51 -13.46
CA GLU A 75 -1.84 -27.49 -14.45
C GLU A 75 -1.18 -26.25 -13.83
N LEU A 76 -1.09 -26.20 -12.49
CA LEU A 76 -0.40 -25.18 -11.69
C LEU A 76 0.99 -25.65 -11.25
#